data_AF-A0A6S7GN64-F1
#
_entry.id   AF-A0A6S7GN64-F1
#
_cell.length_a   1.000
_cell.length_b   1.000
_cell.length_c   1.000
_cell.angle_alpha   90.00
_cell.angle_beta   90.00
_cell.angle_gamma   90.00
#
_symmetry.space_group_name_H-M   'P 1'
#
loop_
_entity.id
_entity.type
_entity.pdbx_description
1 polymer ?
#
loop_
_entity_poly.entity_id
_entity_poly.type
_entity_poly.pdbx_seq_one_letter_code
_entity_poly.pdbx_strand_id
1 'polypeptide(L)'
;MGVDSGEETHVNEDEKKFEDEINKEISKLKYFLEEADELIENRVYAEMDILDKRAGKIINKLTDIIAQTEELKLDNGTTPRAVRQWKKDVRTKYLSLVEDKEKLTREVKRRQDDLERESEQRQTELEEKRQQQHERRMAELRERQEEHEQEQDSQQLYSLDVLGVEDRGENDQLDVHREFKENIVHDINGRYEGNRLERPLQAICPLEIKSVTAETVEKKKEEPIKPVPERRKAAVDAQAKIQQLAKDDAI
;
A
#
# COMPACT_ATOMS: atom_id res chain seq x y z
N MET A 1 -4.44 -16.55 -91.25
CA MET A 1 -4.53 -15.61 -90.13
C MET A 1 -4.34 -16.42 -88.85
N GLY A 2 -3.10 -16.66 -88.47
CA GLY A 2 -2.72 -16.86 -87.06
C GLY A 2 -2.17 -15.52 -86.58
N VAL A 3 -2.09 -15.17 -85.31
CA VAL A 3 -2.08 -15.91 -84.05
C VAL A 3 -2.50 -14.87 -83.00
N ASP A 4 -3.33 -15.24 -82.02
CA ASP A 4 -3.17 -14.68 -80.67
C ASP A 4 -3.82 -15.63 -79.67
N SER A 5 -3.01 -16.59 -79.22
CA SER A 5 -3.38 -17.56 -78.18
C SER A 5 -2.30 -17.60 -77.09
N GLY A 6 -1.48 -16.55 -77.01
CA GLY A 6 -0.37 -16.43 -76.06
C GLY A 6 -0.74 -15.70 -74.77
N GLU A 7 -1.62 -14.69 -74.82
CA GLU A 7 -1.95 -13.86 -73.66
C GLU A 7 -2.78 -14.59 -72.59
N GLU A 8 -3.77 -15.41 -72.96
CA GLU A 8 -4.61 -16.14 -71.98
C GLU A 8 -3.82 -17.14 -71.12
N THR A 9 -2.72 -17.68 -71.65
CA THR A 9 -1.92 -18.70 -70.92
C THR A 9 -1.03 -18.10 -69.84
N HIS A 10 -0.46 -16.91 -70.08
CA HIS A 10 0.45 -16.25 -69.14
C HIS A 10 -0.31 -15.65 -67.94
N VAL A 11 -1.52 -15.17 -68.19
CA VAL A 11 -2.42 -14.57 -67.19
C VAL A 11 -2.78 -15.55 -66.08
N ASN A 12 -2.97 -16.84 -66.43
CA ASN A 12 -3.29 -17.90 -65.46
C ASN A 12 -2.06 -18.37 -64.66
N GLU A 13 -0.85 -18.24 -65.23
CA GLU A 13 0.38 -18.58 -64.51
C GLU A 13 0.67 -17.62 -63.36
N ASP A 14 0.40 -16.32 -63.53
CA ASP A 14 0.65 -15.32 -62.50
C ASP A 14 -0.35 -15.44 -61.34
N GLU A 15 -1.63 -15.70 -61.62
CA GLU A 15 -2.61 -16.05 -60.57
C GLU A 15 -2.17 -17.27 -59.76
N LYS A 16 -1.73 -18.32 -60.45
CA LYS A 16 -1.28 -19.56 -59.81
C LYS A 16 -0.05 -19.35 -58.93
N LYS A 17 0.91 -18.51 -59.36
CA LYS A 17 2.08 -18.13 -58.54
C LYS A 17 1.65 -17.49 -57.22
N PHE A 18 0.70 -16.56 -57.25
CA PHE A 18 0.21 -15.94 -56.02
C PHE A 18 -0.57 -16.91 -55.14
N GLU A 19 -1.38 -17.80 -55.71
CA GLU A 19 -2.08 -18.84 -54.96
C GLU A 19 -1.09 -19.81 -54.27
N ASP A 20 -0.02 -20.20 -54.95
CA ASP A 20 1.06 -21.00 -54.36
C ASP A 20 1.80 -20.24 -53.25
N GLU A 21 2.02 -18.93 -53.42
CA GLU A 21 2.61 -18.10 -52.37
C GLU A 21 1.70 -17.96 -51.15
N ILE A 22 0.39 -17.81 -51.35
CA ILE A 22 -0.60 -17.83 -50.25
C ILE A 22 -0.50 -19.14 -49.49
N ASN A 23 -0.53 -20.29 -50.18
CA ASN A 23 -0.44 -21.60 -49.52
C ASN A 23 0.90 -21.78 -48.78
N LYS A 24 2.00 -21.22 -49.31
CA LYS A 24 3.32 -21.22 -48.67
C LYS A 24 3.33 -20.40 -47.38
N GLU A 25 2.76 -19.20 -47.39
CA GLU A 25 2.68 -18.37 -46.19
C GLU A 25 1.72 -18.95 -45.14
N ILE A 26 0.61 -19.59 -45.54
CA ILE A 26 -0.26 -20.36 -44.64
C ILE A 26 0.52 -21.50 -43.97
N SER A 27 1.34 -22.23 -44.73
CA SER A 27 2.16 -23.33 -44.20
C SER A 27 3.20 -22.83 -43.21
N LYS A 28 3.84 -21.67 -43.48
CA LYS A 28 4.74 -21.02 -42.53
C LYS A 28 4.03 -20.59 -41.25
N LEU A 29 2.84 -19.99 -41.37
CA LEU A 29 2.04 -19.57 -40.22
C LEU A 29 1.70 -20.78 -39.35
N LYS A 30 1.27 -21.88 -39.97
CA LYS A 30 0.99 -23.15 -39.27
C LYS A 30 2.21 -23.64 -38.50
N TYR A 31 3.38 -23.69 -39.15
CA TYR A 31 4.62 -24.13 -38.51
C TYR A 31 4.99 -23.27 -37.29
N PHE A 32 4.87 -21.94 -37.39
CA PHE A 32 5.19 -21.08 -36.24
C PHE A 32 4.17 -21.18 -35.11
N LEU A 33 2.92 -21.51 -35.39
CA LEU A 33 1.89 -21.60 -34.35
C LEU A 33 1.74 -23.00 -33.75
N GLU A 34 2.43 -24.01 -34.27
CA GLU A 34 2.39 -25.39 -33.75
C GLU A 34 2.85 -25.47 -32.28
N GLU A 35 3.85 -24.66 -31.91
CA GLU A 35 4.40 -24.59 -30.55
C GLU A 35 3.68 -23.58 -29.64
N ALA A 36 2.65 -22.87 -30.13
CA ALA A 36 2.04 -21.76 -29.41
C ALA A 36 1.37 -22.21 -28.10
N ASP A 37 0.69 -23.36 -28.10
CA ASP A 37 0.04 -23.89 -26.90
C ASP A 37 1.06 -24.34 -25.84
N GLU A 38 2.15 -24.98 -26.26
CA GLU A 38 3.24 -25.39 -25.35
C GLU A 38 3.91 -24.18 -24.70
N LEU A 39 4.16 -23.12 -25.48
CA LEU A 39 4.68 -21.87 -24.93
C LEU A 39 3.73 -21.31 -23.87
N ILE A 40 2.43 -21.25 -24.17
CA ILE A 40 1.38 -20.76 -23.25
C ILE A 40 1.38 -21.56 -21.95
N GLU A 41 1.41 -22.88 -22.02
CA GLU A 41 1.46 -23.77 -20.85
C GLU A 41 2.73 -23.54 -20.01
N ASN A 42 3.88 -23.42 -20.67
CA ASN A 42 5.18 -23.22 -20.01
C ASN A 42 5.43 -21.76 -19.59
N ARG A 43 4.51 -20.82 -19.89
CA ARG A 43 4.60 -19.40 -19.55
C ARG A 43 5.89 -18.71 -20.01
N VAL A 44 6.43 -19.13 -21.16
CA VAL A 44 7.63 -18.55 -21.75
C VAL A 44 7.29 -17.26 -22.53
N TYR A 45 6.97 -16.19 -21.81
CA TYR A 45 6.39 -14.97 -22.37
C TYR A 45 7.27 -14.24 -23.40
N ALA A 46 8.60 -14.32 -23.29
CA ALA A 46 9.50 -13.70 -24.24
C ALA A 46 9.42 -14.37 -25.62
N GLU A 47 9.35 -15.70 -25.65
CA GLU A 47 9.21 -16.47 -26.88
C GLU A 47 7.81 -16.29 -27.48
N MET A 48 6.77 -16.26 -26.65
CA MET A 48 5.41 -15.91 -27.09
C MET A 48 5.36 -14.55 -27.80
N ASP A 49 6.00 -13.51 -27.26
CA ASP A 49 6.01 -12.18 -27.84
C ASP A 49 6.73 -12.15 -29.21
N ILE A 50 7.86 -12.87 -29.33
CA ILE A 50 8.57 -13.04 -30.60
C ILE A 50 7.67 -13.75 -31.63
N LEU A 51 7.01 -14.82 -31.20
CA LEU A 51 6.15 -15.65 -32.04
C LEU A 51 4.89 -14.88 -32.47
N ASP A 52 4.25 -14.12 -31.58
CA ASP A 52 3.11 -13.25 -31.89
C ASP A 52 3.47 -12.20 -32.94
N LYS A 53 4.61 -11.52 -32.76
CA LYS A 53 5.12 -10.53 -33.71
C LYS A 53 5.41 -11.15 -35.07
N ARG A 54 5.99 -12.36 -35.09
CA ARG A 54 6.31 -13.07 -36.33
C ARG A 54 5.05 -13.54 -37.05
N ALA A 55 4.10 -14.14 -36.33
CA ALA A 55 2.82 -14.58 -36.88
C ALA A 55 2.02 -13.39 -37.43
N GLY A 56 2.01 -12.26 -36.73
CA GLY A 56 1.39 -11.01 -37.20
C GLY A 56 1.98 -10.52 -38.53
N LYS A 57 3.30 -10.56 -38.70
CA LYS A 57 3.94 -10.21 -39.98
C LYS A 57 3.53 -11.13 -41.13
N ILE A 58 3.39 -12.43 -40.88
CA ILE A 58 2.94 -13.40 -41.89
C ILE A 58 1.48 -13.15 -42.27
N ILE A 59 0.61 -12.88 -41.29
CA ILE A 59 -0.81 -12.56 -41.54
C ILE A 59 -0.96 -11.27 -42.36
N ASN A 60 -0.16 -10.24 -42.08
CA ASN A 60 -0.15 -9.02 -42.89
C ASN A 60 0.28 -9.32 -44.32
N LYS A 61 1.38 -10.07 -44.51
CA LYS A 61 1.84 -10.48 -45.85
C LYS A 61 0.79 -11.30 -46.60
N LEU A 62 0.11 -12.23 -45.91
CA LEU A 62 -1.00 -13.00 -46.47
C LEU A 62 -2.13 -12.09 -46.94
N THR A 63 -2.47 -11.07 -46.15
CA THR A 63 -3.52 -10.10 -46.48
C THR A 63 -3.14 -9.29 -47.72
N ASP A 64 -1.88 -8.86 -47.82
CA ASP A 64 -1.37 -8.12 -48.97
C ASP A 64 -1.39 -8.97 -50.26
N ILE A 65 -0.93 -10.22 -50.19
CA ILE A 65 -0.94 -11.12 -51.36
C ILE A 65 -2.38 -11.44 -51.78
N ILE A 66 -3.28 -11.68 -50.83
CA ILE A 66 -4.70 -11.92 -51.13
C ILE A 66 -5.32 -10.71 -51.85
N ALA A 67 -4.99 -9.49 -51.43
CA ALA A 67 -5.46 -8.27 -52.09
C ALA A 67 -4.90 -8.13 -53.52
N GLN A 68 -3.60 -8.37 -53.71
CA GLN A 68 -2.98 -8.36 -55.06
C GLN A 68 -3.60 -9.41 -55.98
N THR A 69 -3.87 -10.60 -55.45
CA THR A 69 -4.50 -11.69 -56.23
C THR A 69 -5.95 -11.37 -56.57
N GLU A 70 -6.68 -10.69 -55.68
CA GLU A 70 -8.05 -10.21 -55.94
C GLU A 70 -8.08 -9.22 -57.10
N GLU A 71 -7.18 -8.23 -57.11
CA GLU A 71 -7.05 -7.26 -58.20
C GLU A 71 -6.75 -7.97 -59.52
N LEU A 72 -5.75 -8.85 -59.55
CA LEU A 72 -5.38 -9.61 -60.75
C LEU A 72 -6.53 -10.47 -61.28
N LYS A 73 -7.25 -11.19 -60.42
CA LYS A 73 -8.40 -12.00 -60.85
C LYS A 73 -9.49 -11.14 -61.49
N LEU A 74 -9.73 -9.94 -60.97
CA LEU A 74 -10.71 -9.01 -61.53
C LEU A 74 -10.26 -8.47 -62.88
N ASP A 75 -8.99 -8.08 -63.01
CA ASP A 75 -8.39 -7.60 -64.25
C ASP A 75 -8.44 -8.67 -65.36
N ASN A 76 -8.29 -9.95 -64.97
CA ASN A 76 -8.39 -11.11 -65.86
C ASN A 76 -9.83 -11.50 -66.22
N GLY A 77 -10.83 -10.71 -65.81
CA GLY A 77 -12.24 -10.93 -66.14
C GLY A 77 -12.96 -11.94 -65.25
N THR A 78 -12.35 -12.38 -64.14
CA THR A 78 -13.05 -13.23 -63.16
C THR A 78 -14.21 -12.46 -62.55
N THR A 79 -15.39 -13.09 -62.49
CA THR A 79 -16.56 -12.40 -61.93
C THR A 79 -16.35 -12.03 -60.45
N PRO A 80 -16.82 -10.85 -59.99
CA PRO A 80 -16.68 -10.44 -58.58
C PRO A 80 -17.29 -11.45 -57.58
N ARG A 81 -18.29 -12.21 -58.00
CA ARG A 81 -18.89 -13.28 -57.17
C ARG A 81 -17.93 -14.44 -56.97
N ALA A 82 -17.25 -14.87 -58.03
CA ALA A 82 -16.25 -15.94 -57.95
C ALA A 82 -15.05 -15.50 -57.08
N VAL A 83 -14.57 -14.27 -57.23
CA VAL A 83 -13.49 -13.72 -56.39
C VAL A 83 -13.89 -13.68 -54.91
N ARG A 84 -15.12 -13.25 -54.60
CA ARG A 84 -15.64 -13.29 -53.22
C ARG A 84 -15.69 -14.70 -52.64
N GLN A 85 -16.10 -15.68 -53.44
CA GLN A 85 -16.12 -17.08 -53.00
C GLN A 85 -14.70 -17.61 -52.77
N TRP A 86 -13.78 -17.34 -53.69
CA TRP A 86 -12.36 -17.67 -53.53
C TRP A 86 -11.76 -17.07 -52.26
N LYS A 87 -11.97 -15.78 -51.98
CA LYS A 87 -11.51 -15.14 -50.73
C LYS A 87 -12.06 -15.84 -49.49
N LYS A 88 -13.33 -16.25 -49.52
CA LYS A 88 -13.94 -17.00 -48.43
C LYS A 88 -13.25 -18.34 -48.24
N ASP A 89 -13.01 -19.07 -49.32
CA ASP A 89 -12.36 -20.39 -49.27
C ASP A 89 -10.91 -20.29 -48.78
N VAL A 90 -10.16 -19.29 -49.24
CA VAL A 90 -8.80 -19.00 -48.76
C VAL A 90 -8.82 -18.66 -47.27
N ARG A 91 -9.73 -17.76 -46.83
CA ARG A 91 -9.88 -17.41 -45.42
C ARG A 91 -10.16 -18.62 -44.54
N THR A 92 -11.01 -19.54 -44.98
CA THR A 92 -11.32 -20.76 -44.23
C THR A 92 -10.09 -21.64 -43.99
N LYS A 93 -9.10 -21.65 -44.89
CA LYS A 93 -7.88 -22.47 -44.75
C LYS A 93 -6.99 -22.05 -43.57
N TYR A 94 -6.99 -20.78 -43.19
CA TYR A 94 -6.10 -20.26 -42.14
C TYR A 94 -6.83 -19.59 -40.99
N LEU A 95 -8.17 -19.68 -40.95
CA LEU A 95 -8.98 -19.05 -39.90
C LEU A 95 -8.60 -19.52 -38.49
N SER A 96 -8.45 -20.84 -38.29
CA SER A 96 -8.06 -21.38 -36.99
C SER A 96 -6.69 -20.86 -36.54
N LEU A 97 -5.75 -20.70 -37.47
CA LEU A 97 -4.43 -20.15 -37.19
C LEU A 97 -4.49 -18.68 -36.73
N VAL A 98 -5.45 -17.91 -37.25
CA VAL A 98 -5.69 -16.54 -36.77
C VAL A 98 -6.25 -16.56 -35.35
N GLU A 99 -7.17 -17.48 -35.04
CA GLU A 99 -7.72 -17.64 -33.69
C GLU A 99 -6.63 -18.05 -32.67
N ASP A 100 -5.72 -18.96 -33.04
CA ASP A 100 -4.58 -19.36 -32.23
C ASP A 100 -3.62 -18.18 -31.99
N LYS A 101 -3.36 -17.38 -33.03
CA LYS A 101 -2.59 -16.14 -32.91
C LYS A 101 -3.28 -15.16 -31.96
N GLU A 102 -4.58 -14.98 -32.06
CA GLU A 102 -5.34 -14.08 -31.17
C GLU A 102 -5.34 -14.57 -29.72
N LYS A 103 -5.36 -15.88 -29.48
CA LYS A 103 -5.16 -16.47 -28.16
C LYS A 103 -3.79 -16.11 -27.60
N LEU A 104 -2.73 -16.26 -28.40
CA LEU A 104 -1.37 -15.89 -28.04
C LEU A 104 -1.26 -14.38 -27.72
N THR A 105 -1.80 -13.52 -28.58
CA THR A 105 -1.81 -12.06 -28.37
C THR A 105 -2.46 -11.67 -27.04
N ARG A 106 -3.60 -12.30 -26.70
CA ARG A 106 -4.29 -12.05 -25.44
C ARG A 106 -3.43 -12.42 -24.25
N GLU A 107 -2.71 -13.53 -24.31
CA GLU A 107 -1.90 -13.99 -23.19
C GLU A 107 -0.63 -13.14 -23.00
N VAL A 108 0.03 -12.73 -24.09
CA VAL A 108 1.14 -11.78 -24.03
C VAL A 108 0.69 -10.44 -23.43
N LYS A 109 -0.46 -9.92 -23.88
CA LYS A 109 -1.00 -8.65 -23.36
C LYS A 109 -1.36 -8.75 -21.87
N ARG A 110 -2.03 -9.83 -21.46
CA ARG A 110 -2.36 -10.08 -20.05
C ARG A 110 -1.11 -9.98 -19.17
N ARG A 111 -0.01 -10.63 -19.60
CA ARG A 111 1.23 -10.60 -18.85
C ARG A 111 1.86 -9.20 -18.79
N GLN A 112 1.79 -8.43 -19.87
CA GLN A 112 2.28 -7.05 -19.90
C GLN A 112 1.51 -6.17 -18.91
N ASP A 113 0.18 -6.27 -18.92
CA ASP A 113 -0.68 -5.53 -17.99
C ASP A 113 -0.41 -5.94 -16.52
N ASP A 114 -0.12 -7.22 -16.28
CA ASP A 114 0.24 -7.72 -14.94
C ASP A 114 1.58 -7.15 -14.46
N LEU A 115 2.59 -7.08 -15.33
CA LEU A 115 3.90 -6.47 -15.03
C LEU A 115 3.77 -4.98 -14.71
N GLU A 116 2.93 -4.26 -15.46
CA GLU A 116 2.68 -2.84 -15.23
C GLU A 116 2.03 -2.61 -13.86
N ARG A 117 0.96 -3.37 -13.55
CA ARG A 117 0.30 -3.32 -12.25
C ARG A 117 1.24 -3.66 -11.09
N GLU A 118 2.09 -4.67 -11.23
CA GLU A 118 3.11 -5.02 -10.22
C GLU A 118 4.15 -3.90 -10.06
N SER A 119 4.50 -3.18 -11.13
CA SER A 119 5.43 -2.05 -11.06
C SER A 119 4.81 -0.86 -10.35
N GLU A 120 3.57 -0.50 -10.70
CA GLU A 120 2.81 0.57 -10.06
C GLU A 120 2.65 0.31 -8.56
N GLN A 121 2.23 -0.90 -8.17
CA GLN A 121 2.09 -1.28 -6.77
C GLN A 121 3.40 -1.16 -5.99
N ARG A 122 4.53 -1.56 -6.60
CA ARG A 122 5.85 -1.41 -5.97
C ARG A 122 6.23 0.05 -5.79
N GLN A 123 5.87 0.92 -6.73
CA GLN A 123 6.12 2.35 -6.62
C GLN A 123 5.27 2.98 -5.52
N THR A 124 3.97 2.67 -5.47
CA THR A 124 3.07 3.19 -4.44
C THR A 124 3.49 2.71 -3.05
N GLU A 125 3.84 1.43 -2.89
CA GLU A 125 4.30 0.90 -1.60
C GLU A 125 5.60 1.59 -1.13
N LEU A 126 6.52 1.88 -2.07
CA LEU A 126 7.74 2.63 -1.76
C LEU A 126 7.43 4.06 -1.32
N GLU A 127 6.50 4.73 -2.00
CA GLU A 127 6.07 6.08 -1.67
C GLU A 127 5.37 6.15 -0.31
N GLU A 128 4.45 5.22 -0.03
CA GLU A 128 3.80 5.08 1.26
C GLU A 128 4.81 4.82 2.38
N LYS A 129 5.81 3.95 2.16
CA LYS A 129 6.89 3.73 3.14
C LYS A 129 7.70 5.00 3.38
N ARG A 130 7.99 5.78 2.35
CA ARG A 130 8.70 7.07 2.49
C ARG A 130 7.87 8.07 3.27
N GLN A 131 6.56 8.14 2.98
CA GLN A 131 5.64 9.00 3.70
C GLN A 131 5.52 8.60 5.16
N GLN A 132 5.32 7.30 5.46
CA GLN A 132 5.29 6.79 6.83
C GLN A 132 6.58 7.08 7.58
N GLN A 133 7.74 6.91 6.94
CA GLN A 133 9.02 7.29 7.57
C GLN A 133 9.10 8.77 7.85
N HIS A 134 8.64 9.61 6.92
CA HIS A 134 8.61 11.06 7.11
C HIS A 134 7.68 11.45 8.26
N GLU A 135 6.47 10.89 8.31
CA GLU A 135 5.50 11.11 9.39
C GLU A 135 6.05 10.66 10.75
N ARG A 136 6.72 9.51 10.81
CA ARG A 136 7.39 9.04 12.04
C ARG A 136 8.45 10.02 12.54
N ARG A 137 9.29 10.54 11.64
CA ARG A 137 10.30 11.56 12.01
C ARG A 137 9.64 12.84 12.50
N MET A 138 8.55 13.26 11.87
CA MET A 138 7.81 14.44 12.29
C MET A 138 7.12 14.23 13.65
N ALA A 139 6.59 13.03 13.91
CA ALA A 139 6.01 12.68 15.20
C ALA A 139 7.06 12.65 16.32
N GLU A 140 8.23 12.04 16.07
CA GLU A 140 9.35 12.02 17.02
C GLU A 140 9.84 13.43 17.35
N LEU A 141 9.92 14.32 16.34
CA LEU A 141 10.28 15.72 16.58
C LEU A 141 9.24 16.47 17.42
N ARG A 142 7.95 16.21 17.23
CA ARG A 142 6.88 16.81 18.04
C ARG A 142 6.93 16.31 19.48
N GLU A 143 7.10 15.01 19.68
CA GLU A 143 7.22 14.40 21.01
C GLU A 143 8.38 15.03 21.79
N ARG A 144 9.55 15.18 21.17
CA ARG A 144 10.69 15.86 21.81
C ARG A 144 10.42 17.33 22.14
N GLN A 145 9.63 18.04 21.32
CA GLN A 145 9.24 19.41 21.60
C GLN A 145 8.30 19.48 22.80
N GLU A 146 7.30 18.60 22.85
CA GLU A 146 6.35 18.49 23.95
C GLU A 146 7.07 18.09 25.26
N GLU A 147 8.00 17.14 25.23
CA GLU A 147 8.83 16.77 26.38
C GLU A 147 9.62 17.97 26.91
N HIS A 148 10.30 18.70 26.03
CA HIS A 148 11.07 19.89 26.41
C HIS A 148 10.18 21.01 26.97
N GLU A 149 8.98 21.22 26.42
CA GLU A 149 8.00 22.19 26.96
C GLU A 149 7.51 21.75 28.35
N GLN A 150 7.17 20.48 28.53
CA GLN A 150 6.78 19.93 29.83
C GLN A 150 7.90 20.06 30.88
N GLU A 151 9.14 19.80 30.49
CA GLU A 151 10.30 20.01 31.35
C GLU A 151 10.42 21.48 31.79
N GLN A 152 10.25 22.42 30.87
CA GLN A 152 10.26 23.85 31.19
C GLN A 152 9.12 24.25 32.13
N ASP A 153 7.89 23.80 31.86
CA ASP A 153 6.74 24.07 32.70
C ASP A 153 6.93 23.50 34.11
N SER A 154 7.47 22.27 34.21
CA SER A 154 7.77 21.65 35.50
C SER A 154 8.80 22.46 36.29
N GLN A 155 9.89 22.90 35.64
CA GLN A 155 10.90 23.75 36.28
C GLN A 155 10.33 25.09 36.73
N GLN A 156 9.45 25.71 35.93
CA GLN A 156 8.76 26.93 36.31
C GLN A 156 7.87 26.73 37.54
N LEU A 157 7.10 25.64 37.60
CA LEU A 157 6.29 25.30 38.78
C LEU A 157 7.14 25.09 40.03
N TYR A 158 8.30 24.44 39.93
CA TYR A 158 9.23 24.31 41.06
C TYR A 158 9.86 25.65 41.49
N SER A 159 9.94 26.62 40.57
CA SER A 159 10.46 27.97 40.86
C SER A 159 9.41 28.96 41.39
N LEU A 160 8.11 28.61 41.31
CA LEU A 160 7.01 29.44 41.78
C LEU A 160 6.91 29.37 43.30
N ASP A 161 7.24 30.47 43.98
CA ASP A 161 6.97 30.65 45.41
C ASP A 161 5.48 30.95 45.65
N VAL A 162 4.69 29.89 45.81
CA VAL A 162 3.22 29.97 45.92
C VAL A 162 2.76 30.51 47.28
N LEU A 163 3.62 30.51 48.30
CA LEU A 163 3.22 30.87 49.66
C LEU A 163 3.93 32.13 50.19
N GLY A 164 4.98 32.62 49.54
CA GLY A 164 5.82 33.68 50.10
C GLY A 164 6.43 33.27 51.44
N VAL A 165 6.48 31.95 51.70
CA VAL A 165 6.94 31.37 52.94
C VAL A 165 8.39 31.03 52.71
N GLU A 166 9.25 31.86 53.26
CA GLU A 166 10.68 31.53 53.38
C GLU A 166 10.78 30.13 53.99
N ASP A 167 11.58 29.26 53.37
CA ASP A 167 11.93 27.93 53.89
C ASP A 167 12.66 28.13 55.23
N ARG A 168 11.87 28.18 56.30
CA ARG A 168 12.34 28.17 57.68
C ARG A 168 12.77 26.75 57.98
N GLY A 169 14.03 26.58 58.40
CA GLY A 169 14.56 25.27 58.70
C GLY A 169 13.71 24.57 59.76
N GLU A 170 13.67 23.24 59.74
CA GLU A 170 12.92 22.42 60.72
C GLU A 170 13.22 22.78 62.21
N ASN A 171 14.32 23.50 62.46
CA ASN A 171 14.75 23.98 63.78
C ASN A 171 14.19 25.34 64.19
N ASP A 172 13.50 26.08 63.32
CA ASP A 172 12.91 27.39 63.62
C ASP A 172 11.68 27.29 64.53
N GLN A 173 11.23 26.07 64.80
CA GLN A 173 10.17 25.79 65.77
C GLN A 173 10.53 26.29 67.18
N LEU A 174 11.83 26.32 67.53
CA LEU A 174 12.29 26.81 68.83
C LEU A 174 12.15 28.33 68.96
N ASP A 175 12.39 29.09 67.89
CA ASP A 175 12.26 30.54 67.92
C ASP A 175 10.80 30.98 67.91
N VAL A 176 9.95 30.30 67.13
CA VAL A 176 8.48 30.49 67.21
C VAL A 176 7.97 30.15 68.61
N HIS A 177 8.45 29.06 69.22
CA HIS A 177 8.05 28.67 70.57
C HIS A 177 8.60 29.62 71.66
N ARG A 178 9.80 30.18 71.46
CA ARG A 178 10.37 31.21 72.35
C ARG A 178 9.54 32.49 72.30
N GLU A 179 9.27 32.99 71.10
CA GLU A 179 8.48 34.20 70.88
C GLU A 179 7.03 34.05 71.37
N PHE A 180 6.46 32.84 71.21
CA PHE A 180 5.18 32.49 71.82
C PHE A 180 5.24 32.54 73.35
N LYS A 181 6.24 31.91 73.99
CA LYS A 181 6.38 31.93 75.46
C LYS A 181 6.62 33.33 76.03
N GLU A 182 7.42 34.14 75.34
CA GLU A 182 7.73 35.51 75.75
C GLU A 182 6.51 36.44 75.68
N ASN A 183 5.54 36.14 74.79
CA ASN A 183 4.31 36.91 74.62
C ASN A 183 3.12 36.42 75.47
N ILE A 184 3.32 35.41 76.32
CA ILE A 184 2.29 34.97 77.26
C ILE A 184 2.41 35.79 78.54
N VAL A 185 1.41 36.65 78.79
CA VAL A 185 1.25 37.35 80.06
C VAL A 185 0.46 36.47 81.03
N HIS A 186 0.94 36.37 82.27
CA HIS A 186 0.24 35.67 83.36
C HIS A 186 -0.44 36.71 84.26
N ASP A 187 -1.66 36.42 84.70
CA ASP A 187 -2.31 37.20 85.74
C ASP A 187 -1.61 36.96 87.10
N ILE A 188 -1.94 37.80 88.09
CA ILE A 188 -1.42 37.69 89.46
C ILE A 188 -1.73 36.36 90.17
N ASN A 189 -2.60 35.52 89.59
CA ASN A 189 -3.00 34.22 90.10
C ASN A 189 -2.40 33.06 89.28
N GLY A 190 -1.49 33.33 88.34
CA GLY A 190 -0.80 32.34 87.51
C GLY A 190 -1.67 31.73 86.41
N ARG A 191 -2.80 32.35 86.05
CA ARG A 191 -3.61 31.95 84.88
C ARG A 191 -3.19 32.75 83.65
N TYR A 192 -3.25 32.12 82.49
CA TYR A 192 -2.97 32.76 81.21
C TYR A 192 -3.97 33.90 80.96
N GLU A 193 -3.48 35.14 80.82
CA GLU A 193 -4.30 36.21 80.28
C GLU A 193 -4.47 35.96 78.78
N GLY A 194 -5.69 35.70 78.36
CA GLY A 194 -6.00 35.43 76.95
C GLY A 194 -5.75 36.67 76.11
N ASN A 195 -4.54 36.84 75.60
CA ASN A 195 -4.28 37.75 74.50
C ASN A 195 -5.17 37.32 73.35
N ARG A 196 -6.20 38.14 73.07
CA ARG A 196 -7.08 37.98 71.93
C ARG A 196 -6.23 38.16 70.68
N LEU A 197 -5.73 37.07 70.13
CA LEU A 197 -5.05 37.07 68.83
C LEU A 197 -6.08 37.54 67.80
N GLU A 198 -6.09 38.83 67.50
CA GLU A 198 -6.74 39.36 66.30
C GLU A 198 -5.95 38.85 65.11
N ARG A 199 -6.24 37.62 64.70
CA ARG A 199 -5.89 37.19 63.35
C ARG A 199 -6.77 38.05 62.43
N PRO A 200 -6.22 38.80 61.47
CA PRO A 200 -7.04 39.24 60.36
C PRO A 200 -7.61 37.95 59.76
N LEU A 201 -8.95 37.85 59.73
CA LEU A 201 -9.62 36.84 58.93
C LEU A 201 -9.16 37.08 57.49
N GLN A 202 -8.08 36.43 57.07
CA GLN A 202 -7.86 36.17 55.65
C GLN A 202 -9.17 35.58 55.18
N ALA A 203 -9.77 36.23 54.19
CA ALA A 203 -11.06 35.84 53.64
C ALA A 203 -11.05 34.33 53.47
N ILE A 204 -11.75 33.64 54.37
CA ILE A 204 -12.06 32.24 54.21
C ILE A 204 -12.96 32.27 52.98
N CYS A 205 -12.39 31.95 51.81
CA CYS A 205 -13.18 31.57 50.66
C CYS A 205 -14.17 30.54 51.20
N PRO A 206 -15.49 30.76 51.10
CA PRO A 206 -16.44 29.78 51.59
C PRO A 206 -16.22 28.51 50.76
N LEU A 207 -15.46 27.57 51.32
CA LEU A 207 -15.51 26.19 50.87
C LEU A 207 -16.91 25.74 51.28
N GLU A 208 -17.79 25.65 50.30
CA GLU A 208 -19.07 24.97 50.45
C GLU A 208 -18.77 23.51 50.84
N ILE A 209 -18.64 23.25 52.13
CA ILE A 209 -18.64 21.90 52.66
C ILE A 209 -20.08 21.42 52.53
N LYS A 210 -20.40 20.84 51.38
CA LYS A 210 -21.65 20.13 51.16
C LYS A 210 -21.68 18.96 52.14
N SER A 211 -22.48 19.09 53.20
CA SER A 211 -22.82 17.96 54.06
C SER A 211 -23.49 16.91 53.19
N VAL A 212 -22.83 15.78 52.99
CA VAL A 212 -23.39 14.62 52.32
C VAL A 212 -24.54 14.11 53.20
N THR A 213 -25.76 14.51 52.87
CA THR A 213 -26.96 13.82 53.32
C THR A 213 -26.90 12.41 52.75
N ALA A 214 -27.06 11.42 53.63
CA ALA A 214 -27.14 10.03 53.27
C ALA A 214 -28.35 9.80 52.36
N GLU A 215 -28.14 9.89 51.06
CA GLU A 215 -29.02 9.34 50.05
C GLU A 215 -28.22 8.30 49.27
N THR A 216 -28.62 7.04 49.51
CA THR A 216 -28.38 5.85 48.70
C THR A 216 -27.29 5.98 47.64
N VAL A 217 -26.08 5.57 48.02
CA VAL A 217 -25.07 5.10 47.06
C VAL A 217 -25.71 3.94 46.29
N GLU A 218 -26.23 4.22 45.10
CA GLU A 218 -26.29 3.18 44.08
C GLU A 218 -24.89 2.61 43.95
N LYS A 219 -24.77 1.31 44.25
CA LYS A 219 -23.56 0.53 43.99
C LYS A 219 -23.24 0.63 42.50
N LYS A 220 -22.41 1.59 42.10
CA LYS A 220 -21.57 1.42 40.91
C LYS A 220 -20.66 0.24 41.21
N LYS A 221 -20.91 -0.85 40.49
CA LYS A 221 -20.06 -2.03 40.45
C LYS A 221 -18.62 -1.57 40.26
N GLU A 222 -17.74 -1.90 41.21
CA GLU A 222 -16.31 -1.97 40.94
C GLU A 222 -16.13 -2.91 39.75
N GLU A 223 -15.65 -2.39 38.63
CA GLU A 223 -15.18 -3.25 37.57
C GLU A 223 -13.98 -4.04 38.10
N PRO A 224 -13.99 -5.38 37.98
CA PRO A 224 -12.91 -6.19 38.47
C PRO A 224 -11.62 -5.78 37.73
N ILE A 225 -10.57 -5.54 38.51
CA ILE A 225 -9.20 -5.36 38.01
C ILE A 225 -8.93 -6.49 37.03
N LYS A 226 -8.89 -6.16 35.73
CA LYS A 226 -8.58 -7.14 34.70
C LYS A 226 -7.16 -7.63 34.97
N PRO A 227 -6.94 -8.95 35.13
CA PRO A 227 -5.59 -9.46 35.26
C PRO A 227 -4.79 -9.03 34.03
N VAL A 228 -3.58 -8.55 34.28
CA VAL A 228 -2.59 -8.24 33.24
C VAL A 228 -2.57 -9.40 32.26
N PRO A 229 -2.82 -9.17 30.95
CA PRO A 229 -2.93 -10.26 30.01
C PRO A 229 -1.63 -11.05 30.00
N GLU A 230 -1.69 -12.31 30.43
CA GLU A 230 -0.60 -13.26 30.25
C GLU A 230 -0.15 -13.19 28.79
N ARG A 231 1.16 -13.01 28.59
CA ARG A 231 1.76 -12.98 27.26
C ARG A 231 1.27 -14.22 26.51
N ARG A 232 0.52 -14.00 25.43
CA ARG A 232 -0.03 -15.07 24.58
C ARG A 232 1.11 -16.04 24.26
N LYS A 233 0.90 -17.36 24.41
CA LYS A 233 1.93 -18.39 24.12
C LYS A 233 2.72 -18.11 22.83
N ALA A 234 2.03 -17.65 21.78
CA ALA A 234 2.65 -17.25 20.52
C ALA A 234 3.75 -16.17 20.65
N ALA A 235 3.63 -15.21 21.56
CA ALA A 235 4.64 -14.19 21.80
C ALA A 235 5.86 -14.74 22.56
N VAL A 236 5.64 -15.71 23.46
CA VAL A 236 6.71 -16.42 24.17
C VAL A 236 7.46 -17.35 23.19
N ASP A 237 6.72 -18.06 22.35
CA ASP A 237 7.26 -18.96 21.32
C ASP A 237 8.05 -18.17 20.26
N ALA A 238 7.57 -16.98 19.87
CA ALA A 238 8.29 -16.09 18.96
C ALA A 238 9.61 -15.59 19.57
N GLN A 239 9.63 -15.21 20.86
CA GLN A 239 10.86 -14.83 21.55
C GLN A 239 11.87 -15.98 21.63
N ALA A 240 11.41 -17.20 21.91
CA ALA A 240 12.27 -18.38 21.93
C ALA A 240 12.88 -18.68 20.54
N LYS A 241 12.10 -18.50 19.47
CA LYS A 241 12.56 -18.72 18.08
C LYS A 241 13.58 -17.67 17.63
N ILE A 242 13.39 -16.40 18.01
CA ILE A 242 14.36 -15.33 17.75
C ILE A 242 15.69 -15.61 18.46
N GLN A 243 15.65 -16.10 19.70
CA GLN A 243 16.87 -16.42 20.45
C GLN A 243 17.62 -17.65 19.92
N GLN A 244 16.93 -18.60 19.29
CA GLN A 244 17.58 -19.74 18.61
C GLN A 244 18.29 -19.28 17.33
N LEU A 245 17.62 -18.49 16.49
CA LEU A 245 18.23 -17.95 15.26
C LEU A 245 19.47 -17.10 15.56
N ALA A 246 19.43 -16.29 16.61
CA ALA A 246 20.58 -15.48 17.03
C ALA A 246 21.78 -16.30 17.54
N LYS A 247 21.58 -17.57 17.93
CA LYS A 247 22.66 -18.49 18.33
C LYS A 247 23.18 -19.29 17.16
N ASP A 248 22.34 -19.58 16.17
CA ASP A 248 22.72 -20.31 14.97
C ASP A 248 23.53 -19.44 14.00
N ASP A 249 23.35 -18.11 14.01
CA ASP A 249 24.16 -17.13 13.24
C ASP A 249 25.53 -16.81 13.88
N ALA A 250 25.84 -17.38 15.06
CA ALA A 250 27.08 -17.15 15.79
C ALA A 250 28.12 -18.28 15.64
N ILE A 251 27.92 -19.21 14.69
CA ILE A 251 28.83 -20.31 14.35
C ILE A 251 29.36 -20.15 12.91
#